data_AF-A0A2M7DKT1-F1
#
_entry.id   AF-A0A2M7DKT1-F1
#
_cell.length_a   1.000
_cell.length_b   1.000
_cell.length_c   1.000
_cell.angle_alpha   90.00
_cell.angle_beta   90.00
_cell.angle_gamma   90.00
#
_symmetry.space_group_name_H-M   'P 1'
#
loop_
_entity.id
_entity.type
_entity.pdbx_description
1 polymer ?
#
loop_
_entity_poly.entity_id
_entity_poly.type
_entity_poly.pdbx_seq_one_letter_code
_entity_poly.pdbx_strand_id
1 'polypeptide(L)' 'MKPIDSQENLIKCICGRCPLYTDCNRGKKEGLFCARQKSVCPLDNTKMCICGACPVYDENKLAGGYFCIKEISEQ' A
#
# COMPACT_ATOMS: atom_id res chain seq x y z
N MET A 1 -0.25 -1.80 -13.30
CA MET A 1 -0.04 -0.34 -13.30
C MET A 1 -0.15 0.19 -11.89
N LYS A 2 0.64 1.21 -11.52
CA LYS A 2 0.51 1.88 -10.22
C LYS A 2 -0.84 2.61 -10.15
N PRO A 3 -1.64 2.49 -9.08
CA PRO A 3 -2.90 3.22 -8.95
C PRO A 3 -2.68 4.73 -8.96
N ILE A 4 -3.64 5.46 -9.53
CA ILE A 4 -3.68 6.93 -9.52
C ILE A 4 -3.74 7.45 -8.07
N ASP A 5 -3.05 8.55 -7.79
CA ASP A 5 -3.13 9.24 -6.50
C ASP A 5 -4.38 10.11 -6.52
N SER A 6 -5.50 9.54 -6.09
CA SER A 6 -6.77 10.24 -6.06
C SER A 6 -7.41 10.11 -4.69
N GLN A 7 -8.22 11.11 -4.34
CA GLN A 7 -9.03 11.08 -3.13
C GLN A 7 -9.95 9.84 -3.11
N GLU A 8 -10.47 9.43 -4.26
CA GLU A 8 -11.27 8.20 -4.41
C GLU A 8 -10.49 6.96 -3.96
N ASN A 9 -9.28 6.76 -4.50
CA ASN A 9 -8.44 5.61 -4.13
C ASN A 9 -8.04 5.67 -2.66
N LEU A 10 -7.74 6.85 -2.14
CA LEU A 10 -7.40 7.04 -0.72
C LEU A 10 -8.56 6.64 0.20
N ILE A 11 -9.81 6.99 -0.16
CA ILE A 11 -11.01 6.65 0.61
C ILE A 11 -11.30 5.14 0.56
N LYS A 12 -11.12 4.50 -0.60
CA LYS A 12 -11.29 3.04 -0.76
C LYS A 12 -10.23 2.24 0.00
N CYS A 13 -9.10 2.87 0.35
CA CYS A 13 -7.96 2.16 0.89
C CYS A 13 -8.16 1.73 2.34
N ILE A 14 -7.88 0.46 2.64
CA ILE A 14 -7.94 -0.08 4.01
C ILE A 14 -6.64 0.09 4.80
N CYS A 15 -5.74 0.97 4.35
CA CYS A 15 -4.41 1.17 4.94
C CYS A 15 -4.47 1.52 6.44
N GLY A 16 -5.51 2.22 6.90
CA GLY A 16 -5.68 2.53 8.33
C GLY A 16 -5.82 1.30 9.26
N ARG A 17 -6.11 0.11 8.71
CA ARG A 17 -6.16 -1.16 9.43
C ARG A 17 -4.95 -2.05 9.16
N CYS A 18 -4.02 -1.60 8.32
CA CYS A 18 -2.87 -2.39 7.92
C CYS A 18 -1.85 -2.46 9.07
N PRO A 19 -1.40 -3.65 9.50
CA PRO A 19 -0.39 -3.79 10.56
C PRO A 19 0.97 -3.15 10.21
N LEU A 20 1.20 -2.91 8.92
CA LEU A 20 2.38 -2.23 8.38
C LEU A 20 2.19 -0.70 8.27
N TYR A 21 0.99 -0.17 8.44
CA TYR A 21 0.75 1.27 8.38
C TYR A 21 0.95 1.88 9.77
N THR A 22 2.13 2.43 9.98
CA THR A 22 2.58 2.97 11.28
C THR A 22 2.41 4.49 11.34
N ASP A 23 2.71 5.08 12.50
CA ASP A 23 2.72 6.54 12.68
C ASP A 23 3.73 7.24 11.76
N CYS A 24 4.81 6.57 11.36
CA CYS A 24 5.75 7.12 10.38
C CYS A 24 5.05 7.33 9.02
N ASN A 25 4.33 6.31 8.54
CA ASN A 25 3.61 6.40 7.26
C ASN A 25 2.51 7.46 7.34
N ARG A 26 1.81 7.54 8.49
CA ARG A 26 0.79 8.55 8.76
C ARG A 26 1.36 9.97 8.73
N GLY A 27 2.49 10.21 9.39
CA GLY A 27 3.15 11.51 9.43
C GLY A 27 3.67 11.96 8.06
N LYS A 28 4.13 11.01 7.25
CA LYS A 28 4.57 11.27 5.87
C LYS A 28 3.44 11.27 4.84
N LYS A 29 2.19 11.04 5.28
CA LYS A 29 1.01 10.94 4.42
C LYS A 29 1.21 9.95 3.26
N GLU A 30 1.84 8.81 3.54
CA GLU A 30 2.08 7.74 2.58
C GLU A 30 0.78 6.95 2.29
N GLY A 31 -0.16 7.60 1.61
CA GLY A 31 -1.37 6.97 1.08
C GLY A 31 -1.05 6.03 -0.08
N LEU A 32 -1.84 4.96 -0.24
CA LEU A 32 -1.66 3.96 -1.31
C LEU A 32 -0.24 3.36 -1.38
N PHE A 33 0.54 3.46 -0.30
CA PHE A 33 1.95 3.04 -0.27
C PHE A 33 2.13 1.54 -0.54
N CYS A 34 1.12 0.74 -0.23
CA CYS A 34 1.11 -0.66 -0.60
C CYS A 34 0.84 -0.91 -2.09
N ALA A 35 0.73 0.10 -2.94
CA ALA A 35 0.39 -0.06 -4.34
C ALA A 35 1.08 0.95 -5.27
N ARG A 36 1.80 1.94 -4.75
CA ARG A 36 2.49 2.97 -5.56
C ARG A 36 4.01 2.94 -5.45
N GLN A 37 4.53 2.82 -4.23
CA GLN A 37 5.96 2.98 -3.98
C GLN A 37 6.39 2.25 -2.72
N LYS A 38 7.67 1.87 -2.68
CA LYS A 38 8.31 1.41 -1.45
C LYS A 38 8.26 2.54 -0.41
N SER A 39 7.91 2.19 0.82
CA SER A 39 7.89 3.13 1.95
C SER A 39 9.30 3.56 2.30
N VAL A 40 9.46 4.83 2.68
CA VAL A 40 10.70 5.33 3.29
C VAL A 40 10.72 5.11 4.81
N CYS A 41 9.63 4.58 5.37
CA CYS A 41 9.55 4.20 6.78
C CYS A 41 10.05 2.76 6.99
N PRO A 42 10.64 2.45 8.16
CA PRO A 42 10.98 1.09 8.51
C PRO A 42 9.70 0.28 8.73
N LEU A 43 9.57 -0.83 8.00
CA LEU A 43 8.41 -1.73 8.05
C LEU A 43 8.83 -3.14 8.49
N ASP A 44 7.99 -3.77 9.29
CA ASP A 44 8.21 -5.13 9.79
C ASP A 44 7.61 -6.17 8.82
N ASN A 45 8.47 -6.80 8.01
CA ASN A 45 8.06 -7.77 7.00
C ASN A 45 7.55 -9.11 7.58
N THR A 46 7.61 -9.31 8.90
CA THR A 46 7.03 -10.49 9.56
C THR A 46 5.51 -10.35 9.73
N LYS A 47 4.97 -9.13 9.63
CA LYS A 47 3.53 -8.89 9.77
C LYS A 47 2.76 -9.30 8.52
N MET A 48 1.53 -9.73 8.72
CA MET A 48 0.58 -10.05 7.65
C MET A 48 0.28 -8.82 6.77
N CYS A 49 0.40 -8.98 5.45
CA CYS A 49 -0.09 -8.01 4.47
C CYS A 49 -1.57 -8.26 4.17
N ILE A 50 -2.39 -7.23 4.33
CA ILE A 50 -3.84 -7.28 4.05
C ILE A 50 -4.23 -6.61 2.72
N CYS A 51 -3.25 -6.19 1.92
CA CYS A 51 -3.51 -5.33 0.77
C CYS A 51 -4.29 -6.02 -0.35
N GLY A 52 -4.26 -7.35 -0.44
CA GLY A 52 -5.07 -8.11 -1.38
C GLY A 52 -6.59 -8.01 -1.14
N ALA A 53 -7.01 -7.57 0.05
CA ALA A 53 -8.42 -7.28 0.36
C ALA A 53 -8.82 -5.82 0.07
N CYS A 54 -7.88 -5.00 -0.41
CA CYS A 54 -8.13 -3.59 -0.72
C CYS A 54 -8.81 -3.46 -2.09
N PRO A 55 -9.93 -2.73 -2.24
CA PRO A 55 -10.55 -2.48 -3.54
C PRO A 55 -9.57 -1.87 -4.57
N VAL A 56 -8.66 -0.99 -4.12
CA VAL A 56 -7.63 -0.40 -4.99
C VAL A 56 -6.70 -1.47 -5.58
N TYR A 57 -6.42 -2.55 -4.84
CA TYR A 57 -5.58 -3.64 -5.33
C TYR A 57 -6.26 -4.38 -6.48
N ASP A 58 -7.53 -4.73 -6.30
CA ASP A 58 -8.34 -5.48 -7.28
C ASP A 58 -8.64 -4.63 -8.53
N GLU A 59 -9.12 -3.40 -8.35
CA GLU A 59 -9.46 -2.47 -9.44
C GLU A 59 -8.24 -2.15 -10.33
N ASN A 60 -7.03 -2.14 -9.75
CA ASN A 60 -5.79 -1.89 -10.49
C ASN A 60 -5.05 -3.17 -10.91
N LYS A 61 -5.68 -4.34 -10.70
CA LYS A 61 -5.17 -5.66 -11.10
C LYS A 61 -3.74 -5.89 -10.61
N LEU A 62 -3.46 -5.50 -9.37
CA LEU A 62 -2.14 -5.73 -8.77
C LEU A 62 -1.96 -7.23 -8.53
N ALA A 63 -0.72 -7.71 -8.64
CA ALA A 63 -0.38 -9.11 -8.40
C ALA A 63 0.82 -9.19 -7.47
N GLY A 64 0.72 -10.03 -6.43
CA GLY A 64 1.72 -10.13 -5.37
C GLY A 64 1.32 -9.36 -4.11
N GLY A 65 2.29 -8.86 -3.35
CA GLY A 65 2.03 -8.16 -2.10
C GLY A 65 3.28 -7.57 -1.51
N TYR A 66 3.14 -6.94 -0.34
CA TYR A 66 4.26 -6.29 0.35
C TYR A 66 4.97 -5.21 -0.50
N PHE A 67 4.27 -4.55 -1.41
CA PHE A 67 4.83 -3.50 -2.28
C PHE A 67 5.27 -2.23 -1.52
N CYS A 68 4.84 -2.10 -0.27
CA CYS A 68 5.34 -1.08 0.64
C CYS A 68 6.76 -1.38 1.12
N ILE A 69 7.21 -2.63 1.01
CA ILE A 69 8.54 -3.11 1.42
C ILE A 69 9.40 -3.43 0.20
N LYS A 70 8.79 -4.09 -0.79
CA LYS A 70 9.40 -4.49 -2.06
C LYS A 70 8.99 -3.51 -3.16
N GLU A 71 9.85 -3.22 -4.12
CA GLU A 71 9.43 -2.43 -5.28
C GLU A 71 8.37 -3.19 -6.09
N ILE A 72 7.45 -2.44 -6.70
CA ILE A 72 6.50 -2.98 -7.66
C ILE A 72 7.31 -3.28 -8.92
N SER A 73 7.54 -4.55 -9.21
CA SER A 73 8.09 -4.98 -10.48
C SER A 73 7.08 -4.65 -11.59
N GLU A 74 7.41 -3.73 -12.47
CA GLU A 74 6.67 -3.54 -13.71
C GLU A 74 6.86 -4.80 -14.57
N GLN A 75 5.75 -5.45 -14.92
CA GLN A 75 5.68 -6.45 -16.00
C GLN A 75 5.00 -5.80 -17.19
#